data_AF-M7Z8H7-F1
#
_entry.id   AF-M7Z8H7-F1
#
_cell.length_a   1.000
_cell.length_b   1.000
_cell.length_c   1.000
_cell.angle_alpha   90.00
_cell.angle_beta   90.00
_cell.angle_gamma   90.00
#
_symmetry.space_group_name_H-M   'P 1'
#
loop_
_entity.id
_entity.type
_entity.pdbx_description
1 polymer ?
#
loop_
_entity_poly.entity_id
_entity_poly.type
_entity_poly.pdbx_seq_one_letter_code
_entity_poly.pdbx_strand_id
1 'polypeptide(L)'
;MERYLAWGPRYYGSRGARPPPNPSRRRPLLFVLQAAPPPSTGPSSSLPFNHGEHLSETLVPRSHISSPFPSDARAVFSSRADVDVAPEVAAAGPKKRTFRKFSYRGVDLDALLDMSSEDLVGLFPARARRRGLKRKPMALVKKLRKAKSEAPAGEKPEQVRTHLRNMIIMPEMIGSVVGIYNGKCFNQVEIKPEMIGHYLAEFSLSYKPVKHGRPG
;
A
#
# COMPACT_ATOMS: atom_id res chain seq x y z
N MET A 1 62.86 -39.03 9.33
CA MET A 1 62.02 -37.99 8.69
C MET A 1 61.47 -37.07 9.77
N GLU A 2 62.37 -36.38 10.47
CA GLU A 2 62.01 -35.28 11.37
C GLU A 2 62.16 -33.99 10.59
N ARG A 3 61.08 -33.17 10.52
CA ARG A 3 61.14 -31.70 10.48
C ARG A 3 59.76 -31.06 10.21
N TYR A 4 59.42 -30.10 11.09
CA TYR A 4 58.47 -28.98 10.95
C TYR A 4 56.96 -29.19 11.19
N LEU A 5 56.60 -29.36 12.46
CA LEU A 5 55.43 -28.71 13.06
C LEU A 5 55.90 -27.42 13.74
N ALA A 6 55.40 -26.24 13.32
CA ALA A 6 55.20 -25.03 14.14
C ALA A 6 54.98 -23.79 13.24
N TRP A 7 53.72 -23.49 12.92
CA TRP A 7 53.32 -22.13 12.53
C TRP A 7 52.82 -21.41 13.78
N GLY A 8 53.54 -20.37 14.20
CA GLY A 8 53.27 -19.59 15.41
C GLY A 8 52.01 -18.70 15.34
N PRO A 9 51.64 -18.06 16.46
CA PRO A 9 50.40 -17.30 16.59
C PRO A 9 50.43 -16.00 15.77
N ARG A 10 49.41 -15.81 14.93
CA ARG A 10 49.15 -14.59 14.17
C ARG A 10 48.79 -13.45 15.15
N TYR A 11 49.69 -12.47 15.27
CA TYR A 11 49.45 -11.20 15.95
C TYR A 11 48.18 -10.52 15.41
N TYR A 12 47.22 -10.26 16.29
CA TYR A 12 46.02 -9.48 16.03
C TYR A 12 46.42 -8.01 15.95
N GLY A 13 46.60 -7.49 14.73
CA GLY A 13 46.91 -6.09 14.48
C GLY A 13 45.73 -5.17 14.82
N SER A 14 45.92 -4.36 15.86
CA SER A 14 45.07 -3.24 16.27
C SER A 14 44.87 -2.23 15.13
N ARG A 15 43.69 -2.27 14.49
CA ARG A 15 43.28 -1.25 13.52
C ARG A 15 42.85 0.04 14.23
N GLY A 16 43.82 0.93 14.39
CA GLY A 16 43.70 2.39 14.27
C GLY A 16 42.53 3.08 14.97
N ALA A 17 42.77 3.59 16.17
CA ALA A 17 41.97 4.67 16.77
C ALA A 17 42.02 5.92 15.86
N ARG A 18 40.86 6.52 15.57
CA ARG A 18 40.81 7.82 14.89
C ARG A 18 41.33 8.91 15.85
N PRO A 19 42.16 9.86 15.41
CA PRO A 19 42.61 10.94 16.28
C PRO A 19 41.42 11.85 16.66
N PRO A 20 41.41 12.44 17.87
CA PRO A 20 40.38 13.38 18.28
C PRO A 20 40.42 14.66 17.42
N PRO A 21 39.27 15.31 17.19
CA PRO A 21 39.23 16.53 16.39
C PRO A 21 39.99 17.67 17.08
N ASN A 22 40.88 18.32 16.32
CA ASN A 22 41.72 19.42 16.76
C ASN A 22 40.86 20.66 17.13
N PRO A 23 40.97 21.21 18.36
CA PRO A 23 40.13 22.33 18.82
C PRO A 23 40.48 23.70 18.18
N SER A 24 41.51 23.78 17.34
CA SER A 24 42.01 25.05 16.76
C SER A 24 41.39 25.45 15.41
N ARG A 25 40.34 24.77 14.93
CA ARG A 25 39.55 25.19 13.74
C ARG A 25 38.12 25.61 14.10
N ARG A 26 37.98 26.56 15.03
CA ARG A 26 36.73 27.34 15.15
C ARG A 26 36.84 28.51 14.19
N ARG A 27 36.25 28.38 12.99
CA ARG A 27 36.01 29.55 12.13
C ARG A 27 35.04 30.47 12.88
N PRO A 28 35.36 31.76 13.08
CA PRO A 28 34.39 32.70 13.61
C PRO A 28 33.37 32.96 12.50
N LEU A 29 32.16 32.44 12.62
CA LEU A 29 31.02 32.94 11.85
C LEU A 29 30.48 34.17 12.58
N LEU A 30 31.18 35.28 12.40
CA LEU A 30 30.65 36.61 12.66
C LEU A 30 29.88 37.05 11.40
N PHE A 31 28.60 37.38 11.62
CA PHE A 31 27.76 38.27 10.83
C PHE A 31 27.46 37.88 9.37
N VAL A 32 26.18 37.68 9.04
CA VAL A 32 25.38 38.72 8.36
C VAL A 32 23.90 38.45 8.65
N LEU A 33 23.29 39.43 9.30
CA LEU A 33 21.87 39.66 9.47
C LEU A 33 21.28 40.16 8.14
N GLN A 34 20.32 39.45 7.55
CA GLN A 34 19.34 40.08 6.66
C GLN A 34 18.02 39.30 6.75
N ALA A 35 17.08 39.88 7.49
CA ALA A 35 15.70 39.43 7.54
C ALA A 35 15.04 39.61 6.16
N ALA A 36 14.48 38.55 5.61
CA ALA A 36 13.58 38.63 4.47
C ALA A 36 12.16 38.89 4.99
N PRO A 37 11.44 39.92 4.50
CA PRO A 37 10.04 40.15 4.85
C PRO A 37 9.10 39.16 4.13
N PRO A 38 7.96 38.78 4.73
CA PRO A 38 6.97 37.92 4.10
C PRO A 38 6.17 38.67 3.01
N PRO A 39 5.72 37.99 1.93
CA PRO A 39 4.88 38.62 0.91
C PRO A 39 3.44 38.83 1.42
N SER A 40 3.00 40.08 1.39
CA SER A 40 1.61 40.50 1.57
C SER A 40 0.78 40.11 0.35
N THR A 41 -0.06 39.08 0.47
CA THR A 41 -1.13 38.79 -0.49
C THR A 41 -2.42 39.44 0.00
N GLY A 42 -2.79 40.57 -0.60
CA GLY A 42 -4.13 41.15 -0.44
C GLY A 42 -5.12 40.49 -1.41
N PRO A 43 -6.38 40.27 -1.01
CA PRO A 43 -7.46 40.05 -1.96
C PRO A 43 -8.17 41.38 -2.26
N SER A 44 -8.06 41.83 -3.51
CA SER A 44 -8.96 42.80 -4.12
C SER A 44 -9.89 42.07 -5.10
N SER A 45 -11.08 42.65 -5.30
CA SER A 45 -12.24 42.16 -6.07
C SER A 45 -13.02 41.04 -5.39
N SER A 46 -14.34 41.00 -5.37
CA SER A 46 -15.44 41.94 -5.62
C SER A 46 -16.69 41.14 -5.24
N LEU A 47 -17.67 41.80 -4.64
CA LEU A 47 -18.91 41.20 -4.15
C LEU A 47 -19.67 40.41 -5.25
N PRO A 48 -20.43 39.37 -4.87
CA PRO A 48 -21.25 38.62 -5.80
C PRO A 48 -22.46 39.47 -6.24
N PHE A 49 -22.58 39.71 -7.55
CA PHE A 49 -23.79 40.29 -8.13
C PHE A 49 -24.83 39.19 -8.31
N ASN A 50 -25.84 39.25 -7.47
CA ASN A 50 -26.98 38.36 -7.42
C ASN A 50 -27.89 38.65 -8.63
N HIS A 51 -27.92 37.77 -9.62
CA HIS A 51 -28.98 37.76 -10.62
C HIS A 51 -29.99 36.69 -10.25
N GLY A 52 -31.20 37.18 -9.94
CA GLY A 52 -32.33 36.38 -9.52
C GLY A 52 -32.67 35.27 -10.50
N GLU A 53 -32.97 34.12 -9.91
CA GLU A 53 -33.63 33.02 -10.59
C GLU A 53 -35.00 33.47 -11.06
N HIS A 54 -35.19 33.47 -12.38
CA HIS A 54 -36.49 33.55 -13.00
C HIS A 54 -37.08 32.14 -13.08
N LEU A 55 -38.13 31.93 -12.31
CA LEU A 55 -39.10 30.85 -12.50
C LEU A 55 -39.58 30.85 -13.96
N SER A 56 -39.43 29.73 -14.65
CA SER A 56 -40.44 29.28 -15.62
C SER A 56 -40.38 27.76 -15.76
N GLU A 57 -41.46 27.15 -15.30
CA GLU A 57 -41.87 25.79 -15.59
C GLU A 57 -41.81 25.55 -17.11
N THR A 58 -41.17 24.46 -17.52
CA THR A 58 -41.60 23.75 -18.73
C THR A 58 -41.52 22.25 -18.47
N LEU A 59 -42.70 21.65 -18.34
CA LEU A 59 -42.92 20.21 -18.43
C LEU A 59 -42.44 19.70 -19.79
N VAL A 60 -41.65 18.63 -19.79
CA VAL A 60 -41.56 17.71 -20.96
C VAL A 60 -41.63 16.26 -20.46
N PRO A 61 -42.52 15.42 -21.04
CA PRO A 61 -42.87 14.12 -20.51
C PRO A 61 -41.82 13.02 -20.74
N ARG A 62 -41.72 12.16 -19.73
CA ARG A 62 -40.87 10.96 -19.68
C ARG A 62 -41.51 9.84 -20.53
N SER A 63 -41.15 9.75 -21.80
CA SER A 63 -41.57 8.67 -22.69
C SER A 63 -40.92 7.34 -22.30
N HIS A 64 -41.77 6.39 -21.90
CA HIS A 64 -41.46 4.97 -21.76
C HIS A 64 -41.06 4.38 -23.12
N ILE A 65 -39.94 3.66 -23.16
CA ILE A 65 -39.65 2.70 -24.24
C ILE A 65 -40.07 1.33 -23.71
N SER A 66 -41.19 0.85 -24.23
CA SER A 66 -41.72 -0.48 -24.03
C SER A 66 -40.90 -1.50 -24.81
N SER A 67 -40.56 -2.59 -24.13
CA SER A 67 -40.05 -3.83 -24.70
C SER A 67 -41.09 -4.47 -25.65
N PRO A 68 -40.67 -5.12 -26.76
CA PRO A 68 -41.58 -5.78 -27.67
C PRO A 68 -41.55 -7.30 -27.46
N PHE A 69 -42.52 -7.90 -26.77
CA PHE A 69 -42.86 -9.31 -27.03
C PHE A 69 -44.36 -9.56 -26.78
N PRO A 70 -45.05 -10.30 -27.68
CA PRO A 70 -46.50 -10.33 -27.76
C PRO A 70 -47.13 -11.43 -26.89
N SER A 71 -48.29 -11.08 -26.37
CA SER A 71 -49.25 -11.88 -25.59
C SER A 71 -50.14 -12.77 -26.47
N ASP A 72 -50.22 -14.04 -26.07
CA ASP A 72 -51.37 -14.95 -26.06
C ASP A 72 -52.29 -15.12 -27.29
N ALA A 73 -52.32 -16.36 -27.79
CA ALA A 73 -53.51 -16.95 -28.40
C ALA A 73 -53.92 -18.22 -27.61
N ARG A 74 -55.13 -18.17 -27.04
CA ARG A 74 -55.83 -19.25 -26.33
C ARG A 74 -56.01 -20.49 -27.20
N ALA A 75 -55.83 -21.67 -26.60
CA ALA A 75 -56.58 -22.87 -26.99
C ALA A 75 -56.93 -23.69 -25.74
N VAL A 76 -58.23 -23.88 -25.56
CA VAL A 76 -58.88 -24.70 -24.54
C VAL A 76 -58.85 -26.15 -25.00
N PHE A 77 -58.37 -27.08 -24.18
CA PHE A 77 -58.91 -28.44 -24.17
C PHE A 77 -58.76 -29.07 -22.78
N SER A 78 -59.87 -29.63 -22.33
CA SER A 78 -60.11 -30.20 -21.02
C SER A 78 -59.60 -31.64 -20.91
N SER A 79 -59.29 -32.05 -19.68
CA SER A 79 -59.30 -33.41 -19.14
C SER A 79 -58.25 -34.42 -19.65
N ARG A 80 -57.26 -34.70 -18.78
CA ARG A 80 -57.07 -36.05 -18.24
C ARG A 80 -56.20 -36.00 -16.98
N ALA A 81 -56.59 -36.82 -16.02
CA ALA A 81 -56.00 -36.96 -14.70
C ALA A 81 -54.64 -37.67 -14.74
N ASP A 82 -53.99 -37.56 -13.58
CA ASP A 82 -53.03 -38.49 -12.95
C ASP A 82 -51.54 -38.12 -12.92
N VAL A 83 -51.05 -38.21 -11.67
CA VAL A 83 -49.68 -38.46 -11.18
C VAL A 83 -48.87 -37.26 -10.70
N ASP A 84 -48.84 -37.13 -9.36
CA ASP A 84 -47.92 -36.36 -8.54
C ASP A 84 -46.45 -36.55 -8.93
N VAL A 85 -45.80 -35.47 -9.38
CA VAL A 85 -44.34 -35.29 -9.21
C VAL A 85 -44.08 -33.82 -8.93
N ALA A 86 -43.84 -33.50 -7.67
CA ALA A 86 -43.34 -32.19 -7.26
C ALA A 86 -41.94 -31.93 -7.86
N PRO A 87 -41.69 -30.77 -8.48
CA PRO A 87 -40.34 -30.26 -8.64
C PRO A 87 -40.11 -29.14 -7.64
N GLU A 88 -39.76 -29.51 -6.40
CA GLU A 88 -38.93 -28.66 -5.54
C GLU A 88 -37.53 -28.60 -6.16
N VAL A 89 -37.36 -27.80 -7.20
CA VAL A 89 -36.03 -27.33 -7.60
C VAL A 89 -35.94 -25.89 -7.18
N ALA A 90 -35.69 -25.74 -5.88
CA ALA A 90 -35.34 -24.50 -5.22
C ALA A 90 -34.30 -23.74 -6.05
N ALA A 91 -34.61 -22.48 -6.35
CA ALA A 91 -33.71 -21.53 -6.97
C ALA A 91 -32.43 -21.41 -6.13
N ALA A 92 -31.37 -22.11 -6.55
CA ALA A 92 -30.04 -21.95 -5.98
C ALA A 92 -29.50 -20.58 -6.42
N GLY A 93 -29.80 -19.54 -5.62
CA GLY A 93 -29.17 -18.23 -5.77
C GLY A 93 -27.65 -18.35 -5.78
N PRO A 94 -26.93 -17.41 -6.43
CA PRO A 94 -25.47 -17.48 -6.52
C PRO A 94 -24.87 -17.53 -5.11
N LYS A 95 -24.10 -18.60 -4.84
CA LYS A 95 -23.41 -18.79 -3.55
C LYS A 95 -22.60 -17.53 -3.25
N LYS A 96 -23.02 -16.78 -2.21
CA LYS A 96 -22.29 -15.59 -1.75
C LYS A 96 -20.85 -16.02 -1.45
N ARG A 97 -19.89 -15.51 -2.22
CA ARG A 97 -18.47 -15.80 -2.00
C ARG A 97 -18.12 -15.39 -0.58
N THR A 98 -17.76 -16.36 0.25
CA THR A 98 -17.31 -16.10 1.61
C THR A 98 -16.01 -15.32 1.55
N PHE A 99 -15.93 -14.23 2.32
CA PHE A 99 -14.69 -13.47 2.46
C PHE A 99 -13.64 -14.39 3.08
N ARG A 100 -12.58 -14.72 2.31
CA ARG A 100 -11.49 -15.56 2.81
C ARG A 100 -10.66 -14.71 3.77
N LYS A 101 -10.65 -15.10 5.04
CA LYS A 101 -9.76 -14.53 6.04
C LYS A 101 -8.31 -14.78 5.62
N PHE A 102 -7.48 -13.75 5.68
CA PHE A 102 -6.07 -13.88 5.33
C PHE A 102 -5.31 -14.52 6.49
N SER A 103 -4.67 -15.65 6.21
CA SER A 103 -3.77 -16.35 7.13
C SER A 103 -2.38 -16.43 6.51
N TYR A 104 -1.33 -16.02 7.23
CA TYR A 104 0.05 -16.18 6.80
C TYR A 104 0.68 -17.36 7.53
N ARG A 105 1.04 -18.43 6.78
CA ARG A 105 1.68 -19.64 7.31
C ARG A 105 0.93 -20.27 8.50
N GLY A 106 -0.40 -20.23 8.48
CA GLY A 106 -1.24 -20.78 9.54
C GLY A 106 -1.50 -19.83 10.72
N VAL A 107 -1.03 -18.58 10.65
CA VAL A 107 -1.33 -17.55 11.65
C VAL A 107 -2.24 -16.48 11.05
N ASP A 108 -3.27 -16.10 11.80
CA ASP A 108 -4.23 -15.07 11.39
C ASP A 108 -3.66 -13.66 11.51
N LEU A 109 -4.29 -12.70 10.83
CA LEU A 109 -3.85 -11.31 10.80
C LEU A 109 -3.82 -10.64 12.19
N ASP A 110 -4.83 -10.87 13.01
CA ASP A 110 -4.91 -10.26 14.35
C ASP A 110 -3.78 -10.80 15.24
N ALA A 111 -3.55 -12.12 15.21
CA ALA A 111 -2.42 -12.74 15.89
C ALA A 111 -1.06 -12.24 15.37
N LEU A 112 -0.91 -11.96 14.08
CA LEU A 112 0.32 -11.39 13.50
C LEU A 112 0.65 -9.97 13.99
N LEU A 113 -0.36 -9.22 14.43
CA LEU A 113 -0.16 -7.86 14.95
C LEU A 113 0.28 -7.88 16.42
N ASP A 114 -0.19 -8.85 17.20
CA ASP A 114 0.11 -8.97 18.63
C ASP A 114 1.44 -9.68 18.91
N MET A 115 1.95 -10.47 17.95
CA MET A 115 3.21 -11.18 18.10
C MET A 115 4.44 -10.27 18.16
N SER A 116 5.46 -10.72 18.90
CA SER A 116 6.74 -10.02 18.99
C SER A 116 7.50 -10.04 17.65
N SER A 117 8.38 -9.05 17.46
CA SER A 117 9.21 -8.96 16.25
C SER A 117 10.16 -10.16 16.07
N GLU A 118 10.53 -10.84 17.15
CA GLU A 118 11.46 -11.98 17.13
C GLU A 118 10.75 -13.25 16.64
N ASP A 119 9.54 -13.50 17.13
CA ASP A 119 8.70 -14.62 16.70
C ASP A 119 8.30 -14.47 15.22
N LEU A 120 8.01 -13.24 14.81
CA LEU A 120 7.71 -12.89 13.42
C LEU A 120 8.88 -13.23 12.48
N VAL A 121 10.12 -12.99 12.91
CA VAL A 121 11.30 -13.35 12.12
C VAL A 121 11.39 -14.86 11.94
N GLY A 122 11.04 -15.65 12.95
CA GLY A 122 10.98 -17.11 12.88
C GLY A 122 10.06 -17.64 11.77
N LEU A 123 8.92 -16.97 11.56
CA LEU A 123 7.92 -17.33 10.54
C LEU A 123 8.34 -16.96 9.10
N PHE A 124 9.29 -16.04 8.92
CA PHE A 124 9.68 -15.57 7.60
C PHE A 124 10.60 -16.53 6.83
N PRO A 125 10.61 -16.46 5.47
CA PRO A 125 11.54 -17.25 4.66
C PRO A 125 13.01 -16.96 4.98
N ALA A 126 13.90 -17.90 4.68
CA ALA A 126 15.32 -17.86 5.08
C ALA A 126 16.05 -16.54 4.72
N ARG A 127 15.73 -15.96 3.55
CA ARG A 127 16.34 -14.70 3.10
C ARG A 127 15.96 -13.52 4.01
N ALA A 128 14.71 -13.48 4.46
CA ALA A 128 14.21 -12.45 5.35
C ALA A 128 14.86 -12.57 6.74
N ARG A 129 14.96 -13.79 7.27
CA ARG A 129 15.69 -14.10 8.51
C ARG A 129 17.15 -13.65 8.47
N ARG A 130 17.87 -13.96 7.38
CA ARG A 130 19.28 -13.60 7.23
C ARG A 130 19.53 -12.09 7.13
N ARG A 131 18.61 -11.34 6.52
CA ARG A 131 18.77 -9.88 6.36
C ARG A 131 18.33 -9.10 7.60
N GLY A 132 17.35 -9.62 8.33
CA GLY A 132 16.87 -9.10 9.61
C GLY A 132 16.35 -7.66 9.58
N LEU A 133 15.91 -7.21 10.75
CA LEU A 133 15.40 -5.85 10.99
C LEU A 133 16.54 -4.92 11.40
N LYS A 134 17.26 -4.39 10.40
CA LYS A 134 18.33 -3.41 10.63
C LYS A 134 17.76 -2.05 11.07
N ARG A 135 18.65 -1.14 11.51
CA ARG A 135 18.29 0.22 11.95
C ARG A 135 17.43 1.01 10.94
N LYS A 136 17.75 0.93 9.64
CA LYS A 136 17.03 1.64 8.57
C LYS A 136 15.57 1.17 8.41
N PRO A 137 15.30 -0.15 8.32
CA PRO A 137 13.97 -0.72 8.46
C PRO A 137 13.14 -0.15 9.63
N MET A 138 13.70 -0.15 10.84
CA MET A 138 12.99 0.30 12.04
C MET A 138 12.67 1.80 12.01
N ALA A 139 13.53 2.62 11.42
CA ALA A 139 13.24 4.04 11.24
C ALA A 139 12.03 4.28 10.32
N LEU A 140 11.85 3.45 9.29
CA LEU A 140 10.71 3.54 8.38
C LEU A 140 9.41 3.08 9.07
N VAL A 141 9.44 1.99 9.83
CA VAL A 141 8.29 1.53 10.62
C VAL A 141 7.83 2.61 11.59
N LYS A 142 8.77 3.29 12.28
CA LYS A 142 8.44 4.43 13.15
C LYS A 142 7.73 5.58 12.43
N LYS A 143 8.15 5.90 11.19
CA LYS A 143 7.48 6.93 10.37
C LYS A 143 6.07 6.50 9.98
N LEU A 144 5.88 5.23 9.64
CA LEU A 144 4.56 4.69 9.30
C LEU A 144 3.62 4.64 10.51
N ARG A 145 4.13 4.31 11.70
CA ARG A 145 3.33 4.39 12.93
C ARG A 145 2.82 5.80 13.19
N LYS A 146 3.66 6.82 12.97
CA LYS A 146 3.26 8.24 13.07
C LYS A 146 2.20 8.62 12.03
N ALA A 147 2.44 8.28 10.77
CA ALA A 147 1.48 8.56 9.70
C ALA A 147 0.12 7.87 9.92
N LYS A 148 0.12 6.66 10.51
CA LYS A 148 -1.10 5.93 10.87
C LYS A 148 -1.83 6.54 12.07
N SER A 149 -1.12 7.10 13.04
CA SER A 149 -1.73 7.78 14.19
C SER A 149 -2.24 9.19 13.87
N GLU A 150 -1.62 9.87 12.91
CA GLU A 150 -2.00 11.23 12.48
C GLU A 150 -3.17 11.22 11.49
N ALA A 151 -3.44 10.09 10.84
CA ALA A 151 -4.55 9.95 9.90
C ALA A 151 -5.90 9.85 10.64
N PRO A 152 -6.95 10.55 10.16
CA PRO A 152 -8.29 10.42 10.72
C PRO A 152 -8.86 9.02 10.46
N ALA A 153 -9.65 8.52 11.41
CA ALA A 153 -10.22 7.18 11.35
C ALA A 153 -11.17 7.04 10.14
N GLY A 154 -10.70 6.36 9.09
CA GLY A 154 -11.46 6.11 7.86
C GLY A 154 -10.78 6.60 6.59
N GLU A 155 -9.79 7.49 6.70
CA GLU A 155 -9.02 7.96 5.55
C GLU A 155 -7.71 7.20 5.38
N LYS A 156 -7.20 7.19 4.15
CA LYS A 156 -5.91 6.59 3.85
C LYS A 156 -4.80 7.48 4.43
N PRO A 157 -3.83 6.90 5.16
CA PRO A 157 -2.75 7.68 5.76
C PRO A 157 -1.87 8.34 4.69
N GLU A 158 -1.18 9.41 5.09
CA GLU A 158 -0.26 10.13 4.20
C GLU A 158 0.83 9.20 3.65
N GLN A 159 1.17 9.39 2.37
CA GLN A 159 2.18 8.61 1.70
C GLN A 159 3.58 8.85 2.27
N VAL A 160 4.17 7.83 2.89
CA VAL A 160 5.56 7.90 3.34
C VAL A 160 6.51 7.51 2.21
N ARG A 161 7.32 8.47 1.74
CA ARG A 161 8.29 8.27 0.66
C ARG A 161 9.54 7.54 1.16
N THR A 162 9.96 6.51 0.42
CA THR A 162 11.13 5.68 0.75
C THR A 162 11.92 5.26 -0.48
N HIS A 163 13.24 5.15 -0.29
CA HIS A 163 14.17 4.55 -1.25
C HIS A 163 14.52 3.10 -0.88
N LEU A 164 14.05 2.62 0.27
CA LEU A 164 14.42 1.31 0.81
C LEU A 164 13.64 0.20 0.11
N ARG A 165 14.08 -0.18 -1.09
CA ARG A 165 13.53 -1.32 -1.85
C ARG A 165 13.88 -2.69 -1.23
N ASN A 166 14.93 -2.73 -0.41
CA ASN A 166 15.44 -3.94 0.24
C ASN A 166 14.67 -4.34 1.52
N MET A 167 13.59 -3.63 1.84
CA MET A 167 12.77 -3.79 3.03
C MET A 167 11.69 -4.86 2.82
N ILE A 168 11.42 -5.64 3.86
CA ILE A 168 10.33 -6.64 3.88
C ILE A 168 9.07 -5.97 4.42
N ILE A 169 7.92 -6.32 3.88
CA ILE A 169 6.62 -5.85 4.39
C ILE A 169 6.32 -6.56 5.70
N MET A 170 6.15 -5.76 6.75
CA MET A 170 5.80 -6.20 8.10
C MET A 170 4.30 -6.05 8.33
N PRO A 171 3.67 -6.89 9.18
CA PRO A 171 2.24 -6.81 9.44
C PRO A 171 1.80 -5.47 10.04
N GLU A 172 2.66 -4.80 10.80
CA GLU A 172 2.38 -3.47 11.36
C GLU A 172 2.11 -2.39 10.31
N MET A 173 2.64 -2.58 9.09
CA MET A 173 2.54 -1.61 7.99
C MET A 173 1.27 -1.78 7.16
N ILE A 174 0.41 -2.75 7.50
CA ILE A 174 -0.84 -3.00 6.78
C ILE A 174 -1.76 -1.78 6.88
N GLY A 175 -2.36 -1.42 5.73
CA GLY A 175 -3.21 -0.25 5.59
C GLY A 175 -2.45 1.08 5.49
N SER A 176 -1.11 1.05 5.51
CA SER A 176 -0.31 2.23 5.22
C SER A 176 -0.04 2.40 3.73
N VAL A 177 0.17 3.64 3.31
CA VAL A 177 0.51 3.97 1.92
C VAL A 177 1.99 4.31 1.83
N VAL A 178 2.73 3.53 1.05
CA VAL A 178 4.20 3.66 0.93
C VAL A 178 4.56 4.12 -0.47
N GLY A 179 5.35 5.18 -0.56
CA GLY A 179 5.94 5.65 -1.80
C GLY A 179 7.27 4.98 -2.08
N ILE A 180 7.32 4.02 -3.01
CA ILE A 180 8.53 3.25 -3.32
C ILE A 180 9.26 3.89 -4.49
N TYR A 181 10.48 4.37 -4.24
CA TYR A 181 11.30 4.97 -5.28
C TYR A 181 11.73 3.97 -6.34
N ASN A 182 11.55 4.36 -7.59
CA ASN A 182 11.79 3.50 -8.74
C ASN A 182 13.08 3.85 -9.52
N GLY A 183 13.68 5.00 -9.22
CA GLY A 183 14.76 5.61 -10.02
C GLY A 183 14.35 6.90 -10.73
N LYS A 184 13.05 7.23 -10.75
CA LYS A 184 12.52 8.47 -11.33
C LYS A 184 11.41 9.05 -10.44
N CYS A 185 10.34 8.29 -10.26
CA CYS A 185 9.20 8.64 -9.42
C CYS A 185 9.10 7.73 -8.19
N PHE A 186 8.25 8.15 -7.24
CA PHE A 186 7.82 7.33 -6.11
C PHE A 186 6.47 6.71 -6.48
N ASN A 187 6.44 5.40 -6.66
CA ASN A 187 5.18 4.71 -6.90
C ASN A 187 4.41 4.59 -5.58
N GLN A 188 3.13 5.00 -5.58
CA GLN A 188 2.28 4.90 -4.40
C GLN A 188 1.69 3.50 -4.32
N VAL A 189 2.07 2.75 -3.29
CA VAL A 189 1.59 1.39 -3.06
C VAL A 189 0.87 1.33 -1.73
N GLU A 190 -0.39 0.93 -1.76
CA GLU A 190 -1.18 0.61 -0.57
C GLU A 190 -0.87 -0.82 -0.14
N ILE A 191 -0.45 -0.98 1.12
CA ILE A 191 -0.02 -2.27 1.64
C ILE A 191 -1.22 -3.12 2.03
N LYS A 192 -1.42 -4.21 1.27
CA LYS A 192 -2.43 -5.24 1.54
C LYS A 192 -1.86 -6.35 2.43
N PRO A 193 -2.72 -7.07 3.19
CA PRO A 193 -2.31 -8.25 3.96
C PRO A 193 -1.58 -9.32 3.14
N GLU A 194 -2.00 -9.51 1.88
CA GLU A 194 -1.43 -10.50 0.96
C GLU A 194 0.05 -10.25 0.62
N MET A 195 0.55 -9.04 0.88
CA MET A 195 1.92 -8.64 0.56
C MET A 195 2.91 -8.93 1.69
N ILE A 196 2.47 -9.49 2.82
CA ILE A 196 3.34 -9.80 3.96
C ILE A 196 4.45 -10.79 3.54
N GLY A 197 5.68 -10.50 3.97
CA GLY A 197 6.86 -11.34 3.66
C GLY A 197 7.52 -11.07 2.30
N HIS A 198 6.88 -10.28 1.43
CA HIS A 198 7.47 -9.81 0.18
C HIS A 198 8.36 -8.57 0.39
N TYR A 199 9.27 -8.32 -0.55
CA TYR A 199 10.07 -7.09 -0.54
C TYR A 199 9.33 -5.93 -1.20
N LEU A 200 9.53 -4.71 -0.69
CA LEU A 200 9.00 -3.49 -1.34
C LEU A 200 9.48 -3.34 -2.79
N ALA A 201 10.65 -3.89 -3.13
CA ALA A 201 11.15 -3.90 -4.50
C ALA A 201 10.19 -4.55 -5.51
N GLU A 202 9.40 -5.52 -5.09
CA GLU A 202 8.55 -6.33 -5.98
C GLU A 202 7.35 -5.54 -6.51
N PHE A 203 6.88 -4.54 -5.75
CA PHE A 203 5.70 -3.74 -6.08
C PHE A 203 6.02 -2.48 -6.91
N SER A 204 7.30 -2.22 -7.21
CA SER A 204 7.73 -1.07 -7.99
C SER A 204 8.72 -1.50 -9.08
N LEU A 205 8.20 -1.54 -10.32
CA LEU A 205 8.92 -1.96 -11.52
C LEU A 205 9.92 -0.90 -11.98
N SER A 206 11.22 -1.18 -11.91
CA SER A 206 12.31 -0.24 -12.29
C SER A 206 12.33 0.20 -13.75
N TYR A 207 11.67 -0.54 -14.62
CA TYR A 207 11.62 -0.26 -16.04
C TYR A 207 10.17 -0.30 -16.51
N LYS A 208 9.92 0.35 -17.64
CA LYS A 208 8.65 0.22 -18.35
C LYS A 208 8.75 -1.03 -19.23
N PRO A 209 7.86 -2.02 -19.10
CA PRO A 209 7.90 -3.19 -19.97
C PRO A 209 7.70 -2.73 -21.42
N VAL A 210 8.64 -3.10 -22.29
CA VAL A 210 8.57 -2.80 -23.72
C VAL A 210 7.73 -3.87 -24.36
N LYS A 211 6.63 -3.47 -25.01
CA LYS A 211 5.88 -4.33 -25.92
C LYS A 211 6.35 -3.98 -27.32
N HIS A 212 7.05 -4.91 -27.98
CA HIS A 212 7.32 -4.77 -29.40
C HIS A 212 5.98 -4.91 -30.13
N GLY A 213 5.53 -3.83 -30.77
CA GLY A 213 4.37 -3.87 -31.67
C GLY A 213 4.69 -4.68 -32.92
N ARG A 214 3.67 -4.92 -33.75
CA ARG A 214 3.95 -5.35 -35.13
C ARG A 214 4.62 -4.17 -35.85
N PRO A 215 5.74 -4.38 -36.55
CA PRO A 215 6.24 -3.39 -37.49
C PRO A 215 5.21 -3.29 -38.62
N GLY A 216 4.46 -2.18 -38.64
CA GLY A 216 3.39 -1.90 -39.58
C GLY A 216 2.86 -0.49 -39.35
#